data_AF-A0A377I2R1-F1
#
_entry.id   AF-A0A377I2R1-F1
#
_cell.length_a   1.000
_cell.length_b   1.000
_cell.length_c   1.000
_cell.angle_alpha   90.00
_cell.angle_beta   90.00
_cell.angle_gamma   90.00
#
_symmetry.space_group_name_H-M   'P 1'
#
loop_
_entity.id
_entity.type
_entity.pdbx_description
1 polymer ?
#
loop_
_entity_poly.entity_id
_entity_poly.type
_entity_poly.pdbx_seq_one_letter_code
_entity_poly.pdbx_strand_id
1 'polypeptide(L)'
;MIALGAMLLVIGGLSYKEYFCFRIFGLNAQPIFVAILWFAFVFEQALLVRIFSIIIGILLLILSIQKWRMPLHFDIGDKTKYQV
;
A
#
# COMPACT_ATOMS: atom_id res chain seq x y z
N MET A 1 8.80 -15.18 -9.34
CA MET A 1 7.41 -15.05 -8.86
C MET A 1 7.31 -14.88 -7.33
N ILE A 2 7.90 -15.77 -6.52
CA ILE A 2 7.76 -15.76 -5.05
C ILE A 2 8.38 -14.52 -4.40
N ALA A 3 9.60 -14.12 -4.80
CA ALA A 3 10.25 -12.93 -4.26
C ALA A 3 9.44 -11.63 -4.51
N LEU A 4 8.86 -11.50 -5.70
CA LEU A 4 7.99 -10.38 -6.07
C LEU A 4 6.70 -10.40 -5.23
N GLY A 5 6.10 -11.57 -5.03
CA GLY A 5 4.94 -11.74 -4.14
C GLY A 5 5.24 -11.35 -2.70
N ALA A 6 6.40 -11.74 -2.16
CA ALA A 6 6.83 -11.37 -0.81
C ALA A 6 7.03 -9.86 -0.67
N MET A 7 7.68 -9.22 -1.66
CA MET A 7 7.85 -7.77 -1.68
C MET A 7 6.50 -7.03 -1.71
N LEU A 8 5.58 -7.48 -2.57
CA LEU A 8 4.22 -6.94 -2.67
C LEU A 8 3.44 -7.09 -1.35
N LEU A 9 3.59 -8.22 -0.66
CA LEU A 9 2.95 -8.46 0.64
C LEU A 9 3.47 -7.48 1.70
N VAL A 10 4.79 -7.29 1.79
CA VAL A 10 5.39 -6.31 2.71
C VAL A 10 4.90 -4.89 2.41
N ILE A 11 4.87 -4.50 1.14
CA ILE A 11 4.37 -3.17 0.72
C ILE A 11 2.88 -3.01 1.05
N GLY A 12 2.06 -4.04 0.82
CA GLY A 12 0.64 -4.04 1.16
C GLY A 12 0.40 -3.90 2.66
N GLY A 13 1.15 -4.64 3.48
CA GLY A 13 1.08 -4.55 4.94
C GLY A 13 1.53 -3.19 5.48
N LEU A 14 2.62 -2.63 4.94
CA LEU A 14 3.10 -1.30 5.31
C LEU A 14 2.06 -0.24 4.94
N SER A 15 1.51 -0.29 3.73
CA SER A 15 0.48 0.63 3.27
C SER A 15 -0.78 0.57 4.13
N TYR A 16 -1.21 -0.63 4.53
CA TYR A 16 -2.36 -0.81 5.42
C TYR A 16 -2.13 -0.22 6.82
N LYS A 17 -0.92 -0.33 7.38
CA LYS A 17 -0.59 0.31 8.65
C LYS A 17 -0.66 1.84 8.52
N GLU A 18 -0.03 2.39 7.48
CA GLU A 18 0.02 3.84 7.24
C GLU A 18 -1.36 4.45 6.91
N TYR A 19 -2.32 3.63 6.44
CA TYR A 19 -3.71 4.06 6.31
C TYR A 19 -4.28 4.59 7.63
N PHE A 20 -3.93 4.01 8.78
CA PHE A 20 -4.42 4.52 10.07
C PHE A 20 -3.81 5.87 10.45
N CYS A 21 -2.59 6.15 9.99
CA CYS A 21 -1.91 7.42 10.21
C CYS A 21 -2.50 8.53 9.33
N PHE A 22 -2.60 8.30 8.03
CA PHE A 22 -2.95 9.33 7.03
C PHE A 22 -4.40 9.30 6.55
N ARG A 23 -5.12 8.19 6.77
CA ARG A 23 -6.51 7.95 6.31
C ARG A 23 -6.74 8.22 4.81
N ILE A 24 -5.76 7.85 3.98
CA ILE A 24 -5.84 7.99 2.52
C ILE A 24 -6.87 7.00 1.97
N PHE A 25 -7.90 7.51 1.30
CA PHE A 25 -8.94 6.67 0.69
C PHE A 25 -8.35 5.68 -0.31
N GLY A 26 -8.73 4.41 -0.20
CA GLY A 26 -8.24 3.31 -1.05
C GLY A 26 -6.96 2.63 -0.57
N LEU A 27 -6.20 3.23 0.36
CA LEU A 27 -4.98 2.61 0.88
C LEU A 27 -5.27 1.44 1.83
N ASN A 28 -6.47 1.39 2.43
CA ASN A 28 -6.96 0.24 3.19
C ASN A 28 -7.15 -1.03 2.33
N ALA A 29 -7.46 -0.85 1.04
CA ALA A 29 -7.64 -1.92 0.07
C ALA A 29 -6.33 -2.26 -0.67
N GLN A 30 -5.25 -1.53 -0.42
CA GLN A 30 -3.93 -1.77 -1.01
C GLN A 30 -3.45 -3.23 -0.88
N PRO A 31 -3.55 -3.93 0.28
CA PRO A 31 -3.16 -5.34 0.38
C PRO A 31 -3.94 -6.24 -0.60
N ILE A 32 -5.21 -5.94 -0.86
CA ILE A 32 -6.03 -6.67 -1.83
C ILE A 32 -5.56 -6.37 -3.26
N PHE A 33 -5.28 -5.11 -3.58
CA PHE A 33 -4.78 -4.72 -4.90
C PHE A 33 -3.44 -5.37 -5.24
N VAL A 34 -2.47 -5.40 -4.30
CA VAL A 34 -1.19 -6.08 -4.54
C VAL A 34 -1.33 -7.59 -4.63
N ALA A 35 -2.28 -8.21 -3.91
CA ALA A 35 -2.58 -9.63 -4.06
C ALA A 35 -3.16 -9.94 -5.44
N ILE A 36 -4.13 -9.15 -5.92
CA ILE A 36 -4.70 -9.29 -7.26
C ILE A 36 -3.63 -9.06 -8.33
N LEU A 37 -2.75 -8.07 -8.15
CA LEU A 37 -1.63 -7.82 -9.07
C LEU A 37 -0.70 -9.03 -9.15
N TRP A 38 -0.35 -9.64 -8.01
CA TRP A 38 0.50 -10.83 -7.99
C TRP A 38 -0.17 -12.02 -8.69
N PHE A 39 -1.45 -12.26 -8.44
CA PHE A 39 -2.21 -13.28 -9.18
C PHE A 39 -2.25 -12.98 -10.68
N ALA A 40 -2.49 -11.73 -11.08
CA ALA A 40 -2.50 -11.33 -12.49
C ALA A 40 -1.14 -11.58 -13.17
N PHE A 41 -0.03 -11.40 -12.46
CA PHE A 41 1.30 -11.80 -12.93
C PHE A 41 1.44 -13.32 -13.08
N VAL A 42 0.96 -14.10 -12.11
CA VAL A 42 1.03 -15.58 -12.17
C VAL A 42 0.20 -16.13 -13.34
N PHE A 43 -0.93 -15.51 -13.68
CA PHE A 43 -1.79 -15.89 -14.80
C PHE A 43 -1.49 -15.15 -16.12
N GLU A 44 -0.37 -14.42 -16.19
CA GLU A 44 0.08 -13.69 -17.41
C GLU A 44 -0.99 -12.72 -17.99
N GLN A 45 -1.82 -12.13 -17.12
CA GLN A 45 -2.90 -11.23 -17.51
C GLN A 45 -2.40 -9.78 -17.65
N ALA A 46 -1.77 -9.47 -18.79
CA ALA A 46 -1.11 -8.18 -19.05
C ALA A 46 -2.01 -6.95 -18.83
N LEU A 47 -3.30 -7.04 -19.16
CA LEU A 47 -4.25 -5.92 -19.01
C LEU A 47 -4.54 -5.63 -17.53
N LEU A 48 -4.80 -6.67 -16.72
CA LEU A 48 -4.98 -6.51 -15.28
C LEU A 48 -3.71 -5.97 -14.61
N VAL A 49 -2.54 -6.50 -14.99
CA VAL A 49 -1.26 -6.04 -14.47
C VAL A 49 -1.07 -4.55 -14.70
N ARG A 50 -1.39 -4.05 -15.90
CA ARG A 50 -1.25 -2.62 -16.24
C ARG A 50 -2.20 -1.74 -15.44
N ILE A 51 -3.45 -2.14 -15.28
CA ILE A 51 -4.45 -1.37 -14.52
C ILE A 51 -4.07 -1.32 -13.04
N PHE A 52 -3.82 -2.47 -12.42
CA PHE A 52 -3.51 -2.53 -10.99
C PHE A 52 -2.15 -1.89 -10.66
N SER A 53 -1.14 -2.02 -11.52
CA SER A 53 0.16 -1.38 -11.28
C SER A 53 0.06 0.16 -11.29
N ILE A 54 -0.77 0.74 -12.16
CA ILE A 54 -1.04 2.19 -12.16
C ILE A 54 -1.74 2.60 -10.87
N ILE A 55 -2.79 1.89 -10.45
CA ILE A 55 -3.55 2.19 -9.24
C ILE A 55 -2.64 2.12 -7.99
N ILE A 56 -1.90 1.03 -7.84
CA ILE A 56 -0.98 0.83 -6.71
C ILE A 56 0.13 1.89 -6.73
N GLY A 57 0.69 2.18 -7.90
CA GLY A 57 1.73 3.19 -8.06
C GLY A 57 1.27 4.59 -7.65
N ILE A 58 0.07 5.01 -8.07
CA ILE A 58 -0.52 6.30 -7.67
C ILE A 58 -0.73 6.34 -6.15
N LEU A 59 -1.30 5.29 -5.56
CA LEU A 59 -1.53 5.23 -4.12
C LEU A 59 -0.22 5.29 -3.31
N LEU A 60 0.83 4.58 -3.76
CA LEU A 60 2.15 4.61 -3.13
C LEU A 60 2.84 5.97 -3.29
N LEU A 61 2.67 6.64 -4.43
CA LEU A 61 3.20 7.97 -4.65
C LEU A 61 2.52 8.99 -3.71
N ILE A 62 1.19 8.94 -3.60
CA ILE A 62 0.45 9.77 -2.65
C ILE A 62 0.89 9.50 -1.21
N LEU A 63 1.04 8.23 -0.83
CA LEU A 63 1.55 7.84 0.49
C LEU A 63 2.97 8.39 0.73
N SER A 64 3.87 8.26 -0.24
CA SER A 64 5.25 8.73 -0.14
C SER A 64 5.33 10.24 0.06
N ILE A 65 4.51 11.01 -0.67
CA ILE A 65 4.42 12.46 -0.49
C ILE A 65 3.93 12.81 0.93
N GLN A 66 2.92 12.11 1.44
CA GLN A 66 2.40 12.36 2.79
C GLN A 66 3.41 11.96 3.87
N LYS A 67 4.13 10.85 3.67
CA LYS A 67 5.22 10.40 4.53
C LYS A 67 6.35 11.45 4.60
N TRP A 68 6.75 12.03 3.47
CA TRP A 68 7.77 13.10 3.44
C TRP A 68 7.34 14.42 4.08
N ARG A 69 6.04 14.73 4.03
CA ARG A 69 5.50 15.94 4.68
C ARG A 69 5.35 15.77 6.20
N MET A 70 5.53 14.56 6.73
CA MET A 70 5.40 14.27 8.15
C MET A 70 6.71 14.60 8.89
N PRO A 71 6.68 15.38 10.00
CA PRO A 71 7.85 15.57 10.84
C PRO A 71 8.22 14.27 11.56
N LEU A 72 9.50 13.94 11.62
CA LEU A 72 10.01 12.66 12.14
C LEU A 72 9.54 12.32 13.57
N HIS A 73 9.24 13.33 14.39
CA HIS A 73 8.73 13.14 15.76
C HIS A 73 7.32 12.55 15.83
N PHE A 74 6.56 12.58 14.73
CA PHE A 74 5.18 12.04 14.65
C PHE A 74 5.11 10.66 13.96
N ASP A 75 6.23 10.04 13.56
CA ASP A 75 6.23 8.76 12.83
C ASP A 75 5.68 7.57 13.68
N ILE A 76 5.59 7.75 15.01
CA ILE A 76 4.78 6.90 15.89
C ILE A 76 3.37 7.47 15.88
N GLY A 77 2.51 6.93 15.00
CA GLY A 77 1.11 7.32 14.85
C GLY A 77 0.42 7.58 16.20
N ASP A 78 -0.36 8.65 16.24
CA ASP A 78 -1.04 9.16 17.43
C ASP A 78 -1.69 8.04 18.25
N LYS A 79 -1.09 7.72 19.40
CA LYS A 79 -1.49 6.59 20.25
C LYS A 79 -2.90 6.75 20.81
N THR A 80 -3.43 7.97 20.83
CA THR A 80 -4.81 8.26 21.26
C THR A 80 -5.85 7.64 20.32
N LYS A 81 -5.50 7.31 19.07
CA LYS A 81 -6.39 6.61 18.13
C LYS A 81 -6.46 5.09 18.32
N TYR A 82 -5.59 4.51 19.14
CA TYR A 82 -5.55 3.07 19.48
C TYR A 82 -6.02 2.78 20.91
N GLN A 83 -6.25 3.82 21.72
CA GLN A 83 -6.88 3.65 23.02
C GLN A 83 -8.39 3.53 22.82
N VAL A 84 -8.86 2.30 22.91
CA VAL A 84 -10.25 1.96 23.22
C VAL A 84 -10.42 2.07 24.73
#